data_AF-A0A562U6U5-F1
#
_entry.id   AF-A0A562U6U5-F1
#
_cell.length_a   1.000
_cell.length_b   1.000
_cell.length_c   1.000
_cell.angle_alpha   90.00
_cell.angle_beta   90.00
_cell.angle_gamma   90.00
#
_symmetry.space_group_name_H-M   'P 1'
#
loop_
_entity.id
_entity.type
_entity.pdbx_description
1 polymer ?
#
loop_
_entity_poly.entity_id
_entity_poly.type
_entity_poly.pdbx_seq_one_letter_code
_entity_poly.pdbx_strand_id
1 'polypeptide(L)'
;MRALKLIARFYFDLFLADFLVSLSCVFLLAHLGNDAYKIIGVLFWYKVITIALVFYGALFYKKNELYYYQSLGVSKIQLLIATSVIDFLIWLLLIIIQMSAGIPGYILNLILGFVLLLHLYLYTKK
;
A
#
# COMPACT_ATOMS: atom_id res chain seq x y z
N MET A 1 -4.24 -6.92 -23.30
CA MET A 1 -4.08 -6.45 -21.91
C MET A 1 -3.48 -7.55 -21.00
N ARG A 2 -2.28 -8.07 -21.30
CA ARG A 2 -1.66 -9.16 -20.52
C ARG A 2 -0.77 -8.62 -19.38
N ALA A 3 -0.03 -7.54 -19.64
CA ALA A 3 0.83 -6.87 -18.67
C ALA A 3 0.08 -6.31 -17.45
N LEU A 4 -1.07 -5.65 -17.66
CA LEU A 4 -1.88 -5.11 -16.55
C LEU A 4 -2.36 -6.19 -15.58
N LYS A 5 -2.78 -7.36 -16.10
CA LYS A 5 -3.18 -8.51 -15.25
C LYS A 5 -2.00 -9.06 -14.43
N LEU A 6 -0.81 -9.05 -15.02
CA LEU A 6 0.42 -9.50 -14.38
C LEU A 6 0.81 -8.55 -13.24
N ILE A 7 0.79 -7.24 -13.49
CA ILE A 7 1.05 -6.20 -12.47
C ILE A 7 0.01 -6.27 -11.36
N ALA A 8 -1.28 -6.39 -11.68
CA ALA A 8 -2.34 -6.47 -10.69
C ALA A 8 -2.19 -7.70 -9.77
N ARG A 9 -1.78 -8.85 -10.33
CA ARG A 9 -1.55 -10.06 -9.52
C ARG A 9 -0.36 -9.90 -8.58
N PHE A 10 0.71 -9.26 -9.04
CA PHE A 10 1.89 -8.97 -8.23
C PHE A 10 1.58 -7.95 -7.14
N TYR A 11 0.82 -6.91 -7.47
CA TYR A 11 0.34 -5.90 -6.51
C TYR A 11 -0.53 -6.53 -5.41
N PHE A 12 -1.43 -7.44 -5.75
CA PHE A 12 -2.31 -8.11 -4.77
C PHE A 12 -1.52 -8.90 -3.70
N ASP A 13 -0.33 -9.39 -4.06
CA ASP A 13 0.51 -10.14 -3.14
C ASP A 13 1.25 -9.23 -2.15
N LEU A 14 1.65 -8.04 -2.60
CA LEU A 14 2.28 -7.00 -1.76
C LEU A 14 1.26 -6.15 -0.99
N PHE A 15 0.01 -6.15 -1.46
CA PHE A 15 -1.07 -5.30 -0.95
C PHE A 15 -1.23 -5.39 0.56
N LEU A 16 -1.09 -6.57 1.17
CA LEU A 16 -1.32 -6.74 2.60
C LEU A 16 -0.29 -5.97 3.44
N ALA A 17 0.98 -5.98 3.05
CA ALA A 17 2.04 -5.23 3.75
C ALA A 17 1.82 -3.72 3.61
N ASP A 18 1.54 -3.27 2.38
CA ASP A 18 1.33 -1.87 2.04
C ASP A 18 0.05 -1.29 2.69
N PHE A 19 -0.99 -2.11 2.78
CA PHE A 19 -2.25 -1.75 3.41
C PHE A 19 -2.11 -1.58 4.92
N LEU A 20 -1.36 -2.46 5.61
CA LEU A 20 -1.09 -2.34 7.05
C LEU A 20 -0.33 -1.05 7.38
N VAL A 21 0.68 -0.71 6.57
CA VAL A 21 1.41 0.55 6.71
C VAL A 21 0.46 1.73 6.53
N SER A 22 -0.37 1.71 5.49
CA SER A 22 -1.32 2.79 5.21
C SER A 22 -2.35 2.95 6.32
N LEU A 23 -2.83 1.83 6.89
CA LEU A 23 -3.73 1.82 8.05
C LEU A 23 -3.04 2.43 9.28
N SER A 24 -1.77 2.10 9.54
CA SER A 24 -1.01 2.70 10.65
C SER A 24 -0.90 4.23 10.53
N CYS A 25 -0.70 4.75 9.32
CA CYS A 25 -0.64 6.19 9.05
C CYS A 25 -1.99 6.86 9.32
N VAL A 26 -3.09 6.29 8.80
CA VAL A 26 -4.45 6.83 9.03
C VAL A 26 -4.82 6.77 10.50
N PHE A 27 -4.46 5.69 11.19
CA PHE A 27 -4.70 5.55 12.62
C PHE A 27 -4.00 6.64 13.45
N LEU A 28 -2.72 6.91 13.16
CA LEU A 28 -1.98 7.98 13.83
C LEU A 28 -2.58 9.36 13.55
N LEU A 29 -2.98 9.64 12.30
CA LEU A 29 -3.65 10.89 11.94
C LEU A 29 -5.00 11.05 12.66
N ALA A 30 -5.79 9.97 12.75
CA ALA A 30 -7.08 9.97 13.43
C ALA A 30 -6.95 10.23 14.94
N HIS A 31 -5.89 9.71 15.58
CA HIS A 31 -5.68 9.89 17.01
C HIS A 31 -5.23 11.32 17.35
N LEU A 32 -4.47 11.97 16.47
CA LEU A 32 -3.93 13.31 16.72
C LEU A 32 -4.90 14.46 16.45
N GLY A 33 -5.97 14.22 15.69
CA GLY A 33 -7.00 15.23 15.41
C GLY A 33 -6.43 16.52 14.81
N ASN A 34 -6.64 17.65 15.50
CA ASN A 34 -6.27 18.99 15.01
C ASN A 34 -4.76 19.24 14.89
N ASP A 35 -3.92 18.47 15.60
CA ASP A 35 -2.46 18.59 15.52
C ASP A 35 -1.83 17.75 14.40
N ALA A 36 -2.66 17.05 13.60
CA ALA A 36 -2.22 16.11 12.57
C ALA A 36 -1.20 16.71 11.58
N TYR A 37 -1.29 18.01 11.27
CA TYR A 37 -0.38 18.70 10.35
C TYR A 37 1.09 18.65 10.77
N LYS A 38 1.38 18.54 12.08
CA LYS A 38 2.75 18.48 12.61
C LYS A 38 3.46 17.17 12.27
N ILE A 39 2.71 16.08 12.10
CA ILE A 39 3.25 14.72 11.94
C ILE A 39 3.28 14.27 10.47
N ILE A 40 2.67 15.03 9.54
CA ILE A 40 2.65 14.69 8.09
C ILE A 40 4.06 14.49 7.53
N GLY A 41 5.01 15.34 7.90
CA GLY A 41 6.40 15.20 7.44
C GLY A 41 7.04 13.89 7.91
N VAL A 42 6.74 13.46 9.15
CA VAL A 42 7.23 12.18 9.69
C VAL A 42 6.56 11.01 8.99
N LEU A 43 5.24 11.08 8.76
CA LEU A 43 4.49 10.05 8.05
C LEU A 43 4.94 9.87 6.60
N PHE A 44 5.33 10.97 5.94
CA PHE A 44 5.91 10.93 4.61
C PHE A 44 7.21 10.11 4.59
N TRP A 45 8.16 10.41 5.49
CA TRP A 45 9.41 9.65 5.57
C TRP A 45 9.19 8.20 6.01
N TYR A 46 8.26 7.98 6.94
CA TYR A 46 7.84 6.62 7.31
C TYR A 46 7.34 5.84 6.09
N LYS A 47 6.47 6.43 5.26
CA LYS A 47 5.97 5.78 4.03
C LYS A 47 7.11 5.49 3.04
N VAL A 48 8.04 6.42 2.83
CA VAL A 48 9.21 6.22 1.96
C VAL A 48 10.07 5.05 2.44
N ILE A 49 10.35 4.97 3.75
CA ILE A 49 11.13 3.87 4.33
C ILE A 49 10.41 2.54 4.17
N THR A 50 9.10 2.50 4.42
CA THR A 50 8.33 1.26 4.27
C THR A 50 8.27 0.77 2.83
N ILE A 51 8.11 1.68 1.85
CA ILE A 51 8.16 1.32 0.44
C ILE A 51 9.53 0.74 0.08
N ALA A 52 10.62 1.34 0.57
CA ALA A 52 11.96 0.81 0.36
C ALA A 52 12.14 -0.59 0.97
N LEU A 53 11.57 -0.83 2.15
CA LEU A 53 11.61 -2.13 2.84
C LEU A 53 10.80 -3.20 2.07
N VAL A 54 9.58 -2.86 1.64
CA VAL A 54 8.73 -3.73 0.81
C VAL A 54 9.41 -4.02 -0.54
N PHE A 55 10.02 -3.01 -1.15
CA PHE A 55 10.77 -3.14 -2.40
C PHE A 55 11.97 -4.09 -2.24
N TYR A 56 12.75 -3.94 -1.17
CA TYR A 56 13.87 -4.83 -0.86
C TYR A 56 13.40 -6.27 -0.56
N GLY A 57 12.32 -6.41 0.22
CA GLY A 57 11.71 -7.71 0.51
C GLY A 57 11.23 -8.41 -0.77
N ALA A 58 10.54 -7.70 -1.66
CA ALA A 58 10.10 -8.23 -2.94
C ALA A 58 11.31 -8.66 -3.80
N LEU A 59 12.38 -7.87 -3.85
CA LEU A 59 13.60 -8.26 -4.57
C LEU A 59 14.26 -9.53 -4.03
N PHE A 60 14.21 -9.74 -2.71
CA PHE A 60 14.90 -10.88 -2.08
C PHE A 60 14.06 -12.17 -2.08
N TYR A 61 12.80 -12.07 -1.65
CA TYR A 61 11.90 -13.22 -1.46
C TYR A 61 11.16 -13.63 -2.74
N LYS A 62 10.90 -12.69 -3.65
CA LYS A 62 10.10 -12.93 -4.87
C LYS A 62 10.95 -13.07 -6.13
N LYS A 63 12.24 -13.42 -6.00
CA LYS A 63 13.16 -13.56 -7.15
C LYS A 63 12.60 -14.45 -8.27
N ASN A 64 12.05 -15.61 -7.93
CA ASN A 64 11.53 -16.57 -8.89
C ASN A 64 10.33 -16.02 -9.68
N GLU A 65 9.42 -15.31 -9.01
CA GLU A 65 8.30 -14.64 -9.66
C GLU A 65 8.78 -13.51 -10.57
N LEU A 66 9.76 -12.71 -10.10
CA LEU A 66 10.36 -11.65 -10.90
C LEU A 66 11.07 -12.18 -12.16
N TYR A 67 11.69 -13.37 -12.12
CA TYR A 67 12.24 -14.02 -13.31
C TYR A 67 11.14 -14.49 -14.28
N TYR A 68 10.00 -14.97 -13.75
CA TYR A 68 8.84 -15.33 -14.56
C TYR A 68 8.22 -14.12 -15.28
N TYR A 69 8.11 -12.98 -14.61
CA TYR A 69 7.63 -11.75 -15.27
C TYR A 69 8.63 -11.20 -16.30
N GLN A 70 9.93 -11.42 -16.07
CA GLN A 70 10.98 -11.06 -17.02
C GLN A 70 10.92 -11.89 -18.32
N SER A 71 10.66 -13.20 -18.23
CA SER A 71 10.50 -14.05 -19.43
C SER A 71 9.24 -13.73 -20.23
N LEU A 72 8.26 -13.08 -19.59
CA LEU A 72 7.05 -12.55 -20.23
C LEU A 72 7.24 -11.15 -20.84
N GLY A 73 8.46 -10.58 -20.80
CA GLY A 73 8.82 -9.30 -21.41
C GLY A 73 8.60 -8.07 -20.52
N VAL A 74 8.31 -8.23 -19.23
CA VAL A 74 8.17 -7.12 -18.28
C VAL A 74 9.41 -7.04 -17.40
N SER A 75 10.08 -5.89 -17.37
CA SER A 75 11.28 -5.76 -16.54
C SER A 75 10.94 -5.74 -15.04
N LYS A 76 11.81 -6.35 -14.23
CA LYS A 76 11.65 -6.44 -12.77
C LYS A 76 11.49 -5.06 -12.12
N ILE A 77 12.30 -4.12 -12.59
CA ILE A 77 12.35 -2.75 -12.08
C ILE A 77 11.06 -2.00 -12.43
N GLN A 78 10.53 -2.15 -13.66
CA GLN A 78 9.26 -1.52 -14.03
C GLN A 78 8.09 -2.06 -13.20
N LEU A 79 8.06 -3.38 -12.92
CA LEU A 79 7.01 -3.98 -12.11
C LEU A 79 6.99 -3.38 -10.70
N LEU A 80 8.17 -3.34 -10.07
CA LEU A 80 8.34 -2.82 -8.71
C LEU A 80 8.07 -1.31 -8.61
N ILE A 81 8.61 -0.51 -9.54
CA ILE A 81 8.35 0.94 -9.58
C ILE A 81 6.85 1.20 -9.78
N ALA A 82 6.21 0.50 -10.71
CA ALA A 82 4.78 0.66 -10.95
C ALA A 82 3.96 0.34 -9.69
N THR A 83 4.27 -0.75 -8.98
CA THR A 83 3.57 -1.07 -7.73
C THR A 83 3.82 -0.05 -6.63
N SER A 84 5.06 0.42 -6.45
CA SER A 84 5.39 1.43 -5.43
C SER A 84 4.74 2.78 -5.72
N VAL A 85 4.65 3.19 -6.99
CA VAL A 85 3.98 4.43 -7.38
C VAL A 85 2.47 4.35 -7.13
N ILE A 86 1.84 3.22 -7.49
CA ILE A 86 0.42 2.99 -7.23
C ILE A 86 0.12 3.03 -5.72
N ASP A 87 0.93 2.34 -4.91
CA ASP A 87 0.78 2.34 -3.45
C ASP A 87 0.95 3.76 -2.86
N PHE A 88 1.97 4.49 -3.31
CA PHE A 88 2.17 5.87 -2.87
C PHE A 88 0.99 6.78 -3.23
N LEU A 89 0.41 6.63 -4.43
CA LEU A 89 -0.77 7.38 -4.84
C LEU A 89 -2.00 7.04 -3.99
N ILE A 90 -2.21 5.76 -3.67
CA ILE A 90 -3.33 5.33 -2.81
C ILE A 90 -3.17 5.92 -1.41
N TRP A 91 -1.97 5.88 -0.84
CA TRP A 91 -1.69 6.47 0.47
C TRP A 91 -1.92 8.00 0.47
N LEU A 92 -1.48 8.68 -0.59
CA LEU A 92 -1.67 10.13 -0.73
C LEU A 92 -3.16 10.49 -0.82
N LEU A 93 -3.95 9.72 -1.59
CA LEU A 93 -5.41 9.88 -1.64
C LEU A 93 -6.06 9.67 -0.28
N LEU A 94 -5.64 8.65 0.48
CA LEU A 94 -6.17 8.39 1.83
C LEU A 94 -5.91 9.56 2.78
N ILE A 95 -4.73 10.16 2.74
CA ILE A 95 -4.41 11.34 3.57
C ILE A 95 -5.24 12.54 3.15
N ILE A 96 -5.37 12.82 1.85
CA ILE A 96 -6.19 13.94 1.36
C ILE A 96 -7.64 13.76 1.81
N ILE A 97 -8.20 12.55 1.68
CA ILE A 97 -9.58 12.27 2.13
C ILE A 97 -9.71 12.49 3.63
N GLN A 98 -8.76 11.99 4.43
CA GLN A 98 -8.77 12.15 5.88
C GLN A 98 -8.71 13.62 6.31
N MET A 99 -7.97 14.47 5.58
CA MET A 99 -7.84 15.89 5.90
C MET A 99 -8.99 16.74 5.32
N SER A 100 -9.48 16.41 4.14
CA SER A 100 -10.49 17.21 3.43
C SER A 100 -11.91 16.90 3.87
N ALA A 101 -12.23 15.64 4.18
CA ALA A 101 -13.62 15.21 4.22
C ALA A 101 -14.32 15.53 5.55
N GLY A 102 -13.63 16.09 6.55
CA GLY A 102 -14.18 16.28 7.90
C GLY A 102 -14.68 14.98 8.54
N ILE A 103 -14.36 13.82 7.93
CA ILE A 103 -14.75 12.50 8.37
C ILE A 103 -13.97 12.26 9.67
N PRO A 104 -14.66 11.99 10.79
CA PRO A 104 -13.95 11.69 12.00
C PRO A 104 -13.17 10.39 11.78
N GLY A 105 -11.85 10.42 12.06
CA GLY A 105 -10.91 9.40 11.60
C GLY A 105 -11.23 7.96 12.05
N TYR A 106 -12.10 7.77 13.04
CA TYR A 106 -12.62 6.46 13.41
C TYR A 106 -13.48 5.81 12.29
N ILE A 107 -14.22 6.59 11.49
CA ILE A 107 -15.03 6.05 10.38
C ILE A 107 -14.13 5.53 9.27
N LEU A 108 -13.09 6.28 8.91
CA LEU A 108 -12.14 5.84 7.88
C LEU A 108 -11.41 4.57 8.32
N ASN A 109 -10.96 4.51 9.59
CA ASN A 109 -10.34 3.32 10.16
C ASN A 109 -11.28 2.11 10.19
N LEU A 110 -12.57 2.31 10.47
CA LEU A 110 -13.55 1.22 10.50
C LEU A 110 -13.81 0.66 9.10
N ILE A 111 -13.92 1.52 8.09
CA ILE A 111 -14.06 1.11 6.67
C ILE A 111 -12.80 0.36 6.23
N LEU A 112 -11.61 0.90 6.52
CA LEU A 112 -10.34 0.25 6.18
C LEU A 112 -10.16 -1.08 6.91
N GLY A 113 -10.56 -1.16 8.18
CA GLY A 113 -10.56 -2.42 8.95
C GLY A 113 -11.48 -3.47 8.33
N PHE A 114 -12.66 -3.07 7.84
CA PHE A 114 -13.56 -3.98 7.14
C PHE A 114 -12.96 -4.47 5.81
N VAL A 115 -12.30 -3.59 5.05
CA VAL A 115 -11.58 -3.95 3.82
C VAL A 115 -10.46 -4.96 4.12
N LEU A 116 -9.73 -4.78 5.21
CA LEU A 116 -8.69 -5.72 5.66
C LEU A 116 -9.28 -7.10 5.98
N LEU A 117 -10.37 -7.15 6.74
CA LEU A 117 -11.05 -8.40 7.09
C LEU A 117 -11.58 -9.13 5.86
N LEU A 118 -12.16 -8.39 4.91
CA LEU A 118 -12.64 -8.96 3.65
C LEU A 118 -11.48 -9.50 2.80
N HIS A 119 -10.35 -8.79 2.76
CA HIS A 119 -9.15 -9.25 2.07
C HIS A 119 -8.57 -10.51 2.72
N LEU A 120 -8.48 -10.57 4.05
CA LEU A 120 -8.04 -11.77 4.78
C LEU A 120 -8.98 -12.95 4.52
N TYR A 121 -10.29 -12.73 4.55
CA TYR A 121 -11.28 -13.78 4.25
C TYR A 121 -11.09 -14.33 2.82
N LEU A 122 -10.90 -13.46 1.83
CA LEU A 122 -10.62 -13.89 0.45
C LEU A 122 -9.27 -14.60 0.32
N TYR A 123 -8.27 -14.22 1.10
CA TYR A 123 -6.96 -14.87 1.12
C TYR A 123 -7.03 -16.28 1.69
N THR A 124 -7.82 -16.51 2.76
CA THR A 124 -8.01 -17.85 3.36
C THR A 124 -8.81 -18.83 2.49
N LYS A 125 -9.55 -18.34 1.49
CA LYS A 125 -10.32 -19.17 0.56
C LYS A 125 -9.57 -19.58 -0.72
N LYS A 126 -8.36 -19.07 -0.95
CA LYS A 126 -7.50 -19.46 -2.07
C LYS A 126 -6.62 -20.66 -1.72
#